data_AF-A0AAD9NAZ0-F1
#
_entry.id   AF-A0AAD9NAZ0-F1
#
_cell.length_a   1.000
_cell.length_b   1.000
_cell.length_c   1.000
_cell.angle_alpha   90.00
_cell.angle_beta   90.00
_cell.angle_gamma   90.00
#
_symmetry.space_group_name_H-M   'P 1'
#
loop_
_entity.id
_entity.type
_entity.pdbx_description
1 polymer ?
#
loop_
_entity_poly.entity_id
_entity_poly.type
_entity_poly.pdbx_seq_one_letter_code
_entity_poly.pdbx_strand_id
1 'polypeptide(L)'
;MAGYSESNRRSRLTRIHFHSLSFHLVATAAGVWLNSVEAVAAGAYAAGRQACDHKFEPDQLEMRISPELKFYSGATTRQFDSDAPVSEFTHKGYSFAFSPVLVCLHPEKTVGLGDAISATGLLYSEFRSDNTEYAQSGDLSK
;
A
#
# COMPACT_ATOMS: atom_id res chain seq x y z
N MET A 1 -1.13 17.73 -13.38
CA MET A 1 0.35 17.74 -13.35
C MET A 1 0.76 16.69 -12.34
N ALA A 2 1.37 15.60 -12.81
CA ALA A 2 1.84 14.50 -11.99
C ALA A 2 2.67 15.00 -10.82
N GLY A 3 2.50 14.36 -9.67
CA GLY A 3 3.25 14.68 -8.47
C GLY A 3 2.79 15.93 -7.73
N TYR A 4 1.64 16.51 -8.06
CA TYR A 4 1.00 17.57 -7.28
C TYR A 4 -0.36 17.13 -6.74
N SER A 5 -0.72 17.64 -5.57
CA SER A 5 -2.05 17.43 -5.00
C SER A 5 -3.11 18.22 -5.79
N GLU A 6 -4.25 17.58 -6.10
CA GLU A 6 -5.39 18.23 -6.74
C GLU A 6 -6.01 19.33 -5.86
N SER A 7 -6.04 19.15 -4.53
CA SER A 7 -6.60 20.14 -3.60
C SER A 7 -5.64 21.28 -3.27
N ASN A 8 -4.33 21.06 -3.41
CA ASN A 8 -3.32 22.11 -3.26
C ASN A 8 -2.18 21.90 -4.27
N ARG A 9 -2.25 22.61 -5.39
CA ARG A 9 -1.26 22.55 -6.48
C ARG A 9 0.16 23.00 -6.11
N ARG A 10 0.39 23.50 -4.88
CA ARG A 10 1.74 23.77 -4.36
C ARG A 10 2.33 22.59 -3.59
N SER A 11 1.49 21.64 -3.15
CA SER A 11 1.92 20.44 -2.45
C SER A 11 2.35 19.36 -3.43
N ARG A 12 3.50 18.74 -3.17
CA ARG A 12 4.01 17.56 -3.91
C ARG A 12 3.77 16.22 -3.19
N LEU A 13 3.14 16.26 -2.01
CA LEU A 13 2.84 15.06 -1.24
C LEU A 13 1.70 14.30 -1.92
N THR A 14 2.03 13.18 -2.55
CA THR A 14 1.09 12.35 -3.33
C THR A 14 1.13 10.88 -2.94
N ARG A 15 1.96 10.50 -1.96
CA ARG A 15 2.09 9.14 -1.45
C ARG A 15 2.48 9.13 0.02
N ILE A 16 1.83 8.27 0.79
CA ILE A 16 2.17 7.94 2.17
C ILE A 16 2.23 6.41 2.25
N HIS A 17 3.34 5.87 2.75
CA HIS A 17 3.46 4.46 3.12
C HIS A 17 3.43 4.38 4.65
N PHE A 18 2.25 4.12 5.19
CA PHE A 18 2.07 3.90 6.62
C PHE A 18 2.36 2.44 6.94
N HIS A 19 3.14 2.22 7.99
CA HIS A 19 3.45 0.88 8.47
C HIS A 19 3.29 0.82 10.00
N SER A 20 2.58 -0.20 10.45
CA SER A 20 2.43 -0.57 11.86
C SER A 20 2.84 -2.03 12.05
N LEU A 21 2.76 -2.53 13.28
CA LEU A 21 3.10 -3.93 13.57
C LEU A 21 2.24 -4.93 12.77
N SER A 22 0.92 -4.70 12.70
CA SER A 22 -0.03 -5.71 12.18
C SER A 22 -0.51 -5.47 10.76
N PHE A 23 -0.37 -4.27 10.23
CA PHE A 23 -0.76 -3.94 8.86
C PHE A 23 0.00 -2.73 8.32
N HIS A 24 0.10 -2.69 6.99
CA HIS A 24 0.61 -1.56 6.23
C HIS A 24 -0.49 -0.98 5.32
N LEU A 25 -0.33 0.29 4.97
CA LEU A 25 -1.23 1.01 4.08
C LEU A 25 -0.40 1.92 3.17
N VAL A 26 -0.53 1.74 1.86
CA VAL A 26 -0.05 2.70 0.86
C VAL A 26 -1.24 3.53 0.41
N ALA A 27 -1.19 4.83 0.69
CA ALA A 27 -2.18 5.80 0.25
C ALA A 27 -1.57 6.73 -0.80
N THR A 28 -2.23 6.91 -1.94
CA THR A 28 -1.72 7.69 -3.06
C THR A 28 -2.79 8.63 -3.62
N ALA A 29 -2.36 9.77 -4.14
CA ALA A 29 -3.23 10.59 -4.99
C ALA A 29 -3.59 9.77 -6.23
N ALA A 30 -4.87 9.74 -6.60
CA ALA A 30 -5.38 8.87 -7.65
C ALA A 30 -4.61 9.05 -8.98
N GLY A 31 -4.14 7.94 -9.55
CA GLY A 31 -3.43 7.92 -10.82
C GLY A 31 -1.98 8.45 -10.77
N VAL A 32 -1.44 8.88 -9.64
CA VAL A 32 -0.05 9.38 -9.60
C VAL A 32 0.97 8.25 -9.45
N TRP A 33 0.58 7.17 -8.78
CA TRP A 33 1.44 6.02 -8.49
C TRP A 33 0.77 4.74 -8.99
N LEU A 34 1.56 3.86 -9.58
CA LEU A 34 1.16 2.52 -10.03
C LEU A 34 1.81 1.46 -9.12
N ASN A 35 1.38 0.21 -9.25
CA ASN A 35 1.92 -0.95 -8.53
C ASN A 35 1.85 -0.84 -6.99
N SER A 36 0.81 -0.14 -6.48
CA SER A 36 0.67 0.12 -5.04
C SER A 36 0.32 -1.13 -4.23
N VAL A 37 -0.34 -2.12 -4.86
CA VAL A 37 -0.70 -3.42 -4.26
C VAL A 37 0.56 -4.23 -3.97
N GLU A 38 1.41 -4.38 -4.97
CA GLU A 38 2.68 -5.07 -4.92
C GLU A 38 3.62 -4.35 -3.96
N ALA A 39 3.64 -3.02 -3.98
CA ALA A 39 4.43 -2.21 -3.05
C ALA A 39 4.06 -2.44 -1.59
N VAL A 40 2.77 -2.43 -1.24
CA VAL A 40 2.35 -2.63 0.16
C VAL A 40 2.58 -4.09 0.60
N ALA A 41 2.32 -5.06 -0.29
CA ALA A 41 2.56 -6.47 -0.04
C ALA A 41 4.05 -6.78 0.18
N ALA A 42 4.92 -6.27 -0.70
CA ALA A 42 6.36 -6.44 -0.59
C ALA A 42 6.91 -5.82 0.69
N GLY A 43 6.43 -4.63 1.07
CA GLY A 43 6.77 -4.00 2.34
C GLY A 43 6.32 -4.82 3.56
N ALA A 44 5.09 -5.35 3.55
CA ALA A 44 4.56 -6.20 4.62
C ALA A 44 5.33 -7.54 4.74
N TYR A 45 5.67 -8.15 3.60
CA TYR A 45 6.49 -9.35 3.54
C TYR A 45 7.90 -9.11 4.09
N ALA A 46 8.54 -7.99 3.70
CA ALA A 46 9.87 -7.62 4.20
C ALA A 46 9.87 -7.45 5.73
N ALA A 47 8.80 -6.90 6.31
CA ALA A 47 8.67 -6.74 7.75
C ALA A 47 8.79 -8.08 8.49
N GLY A 48 7.96 -9.06 8.13
CA GLY A 48 7.97 -10.37 8.80
C GLY A 48 9.25 -11.15 8.51
N ARG A 49 9.73 -11.12 7.26
CA ARG A 49 10.98 -11.77 6.84
C ARG A 49 12.19 -11.29 7.61
N GLN A 50 12.41 -9.99 7.70
CA GLN A 50 13.57 -9.44 8.40
C GLN A 50 13.43 -9.61 9.92
N ALA A 51 12.22 -9.47 10.48
CA ALA A 51 11.97 -9.70 11.89
C ALA A 51 12.37 -11.12 12.33
N CYS A 52 12.10 -12.15 11.51
CA CYS A 52 12.48 -13.54 11.78
C CYS A 52 13.91 -13.91 11.30
N ASP A 53 14.80 -12.95 11.05
CA ASP A 53 16.14 -13.20 10.50
C ASP A 53 16.11 -14.11 9.25
N HIS A 54 15.13 -13.86 8.38
CA HIS A 54 14.86 -14.59 7.13
C HIS A 54 14.36 -16.04 7.30
N LYS A 55 14.11 -16.52 8.52
CA LYS A 55 13.40 -17.78 8.82
C LYS A 55 11.89 -17.53 8.75
N PHE A 56 11.35 -17.46 7.54
CA PHE A 56 9.96 -17.07 7.30
C PHE A 56 9.05 -18.30 7.14
N GLU A 57 8.98 -19.11 8.19
CA GLU A 57 8.18 -20.34 8.22
C GLU A 57 6.80 -20.11 8.84
N PRO A 58 5.72 -20.76 8.36
CA PRO A 58 4.35 -20.50 8.82
C PRO A 58 4.13 -20.64 10.33
N ASP A 59 4.86 -21.54 11.00
CA ASP A 59 4.75 -21.79 12.44
C ASP A 59 5.40 -20.70 13.31
N GLN A 60 6.16 -19.79 12.70
CA GLN A 60 6.82 -18.66 13.37
C GLN A 60 6.08 -17.34 13.16
N LEU A 61 4.96 -17.37 12.43
CA LEU A 61 4.25 -16.19 11.96
C LEU A 61 2.81 -16.19 12.47
N GLU A 62 2.29 -14.99 12.71
CA GLU A 62 0.88 -14.82 13.02
C GLU A 62 0.29 -13.57 12.39
N MET A 63 -1.00 -13.64 12.09
CA MET A 63 -1.76 -12.51 11.59
C MET A 63 -2.48 -11.83 12.75
N ARG A 64 -2.22 -10.54 12.96
CA ARG A 64 -2.78 -9.75 14.08
C ARG A 64 -3.76 -8.67 13.63
N ILE A 65 -4.66 -9.00 12.69
CA ILE A 65 -5.73 -8.11 12.24
C ILE A 65 -7.10 -8.68 12.56
N SER A 66 -8.11 -7.82 12.63
CA SER A 66 -9.51 -8.26 12.68
C SER A 66 -9.88 -8.93 11.35
N PRO A 67 -10.60 -10.06 11.35
CA PRO A 67 -11.16 -10.63 10.13
C PRO A 67 -12.23 -9.71 9.52
N GLU A 68 -12.87 -8.88 10.33
CA GLU A 68 -13.80 -7.85 9.88
C GLU A 68 -13.09 -6.51 9.72
N LEU A 69 -13.01 -6.00 8.49
CA LEU A 69 -12.29 -4.79 8.12
C LEU A 69 -13.25 -3.68 7.71
N LYS A 70 -13.11 -2.51 8.34
CA LYS A 70 -13.84 -1.29 7.98
C LYS A 70 -12.86 -0.13 7.78
N PHE A 71 -12.60 0.22 6.52
CA PHE A 71 -11.50 1.12 6.16
C PHE A 71 -11.74 2.60 6.42
N TYR A 72 -13.00 3.05 6.41
CA TYR A 72 -13.34 4.44 6.70
C TYR A 72 -14.76 4.56 7.26
N SER A 73 -15.07 5.72 7.86
CA SER A 73 -16.40 5.99 8.39
C SER A 73 -17.45 5.94 7.28
N GLY A 74 -18.50 5.14 7.48
CA GLY A 74 -19.54 4.90 6.48
C GLY A 74 -19.22 3.82 5.44
N ALA A 75 -18.03 3.21 5.46
CA ALA A 75 -17.74 2.05 4.62
C ALA A 75 -18.52 0.80 5.07
N THR A 76 -18.89 -0.06 4.13
CA THR A 76 -19.34 -1.43 4.42
C THR A 76 -18.19 -2.24 5.00
N THR A 77 -18.47 -3.03 6.03
CA THR A 77 -17.51 -4.01 6.57
C THR A 77 -17.19 -5.07 5.51
N ARG A 78 -15.91 -5.37 5.33
CA ARG A 78 -15.41 -6.44 4.46
C ARG A 78 -14.83 -7.55 5.31
N GLN A 79 -14.98 -8.80 4.86
CA GLN A 79 -14.29 -9.92 5.47
C GLN A 79 -12.89 -10.05 4.85
N PHE A 80 -11.91 -10.38 5.67
CA PHE A 80 -10.57 -10.71 5.21
C PHE A 80 -10.59 -12.02 4.40
N ASP A 81 -9.89 -12.03 3.28
CA ASP A 81 -9.72 -13.19 2.39
C ASP A 81 -8.24 -13.55 2.34
N SER A 82 -7.89 -14.76 2.77
CA SER A 82 -6.51 -15.23 2.75
C SER A 82 -5.97 -15.49 1.35
N ASP A 83 -6.84 -15.79 0.38
CA ASP A 83 -6.44 -16.04 -1.01
C ASP A 83 -6.23 -14.71 -1.77
N ALA A 84 -6.81 -13.62 -1.27
CA ALA A 84 -6.63 -12.25 -1.75
C ALA A 84 -6.29 -11.28 -0.59
N PRO A 85 -5.09 -11.39 0.02
CA PRO A 85 -4.79 -10.75 1.30
C PRO A 85 -4.60 -9.23 1.23
N VAL A 86 -4.40 -8.67 0.04
CA VAL A 86 -4.26 -7.22 -0.18
C VAL A 86 -5.60 -6.64 -0.57
N SER A 87 -6.08 -5.65 0.20
CA SER A 87 -7.32 -4.95 -0.07
C SER A 87 -7.08 -3.61 -0.74
N GLU A 88 -7.81 -3.36 -1.82
CA GLU A 88 -7.82 -2.06 -2.50
C GLU A 88 -9.14 -1.33 -2.32
N PHE A 89 -9.06 0.00 -2.21
CA PHE A 89 -10.22 0.87 -2.23
C PHE A 89 -9.84 2.31 -2.61
N THR A 90 -10.83 3.07 -3.06
CA THR A 90 -10.69 4.51 -3.30
C THR A 90 -11.56 5.29 -2.35
N HIS A 91 -11.09 6.45 -1.90
CA HIS A 91 -11.87 7.34 -1.06
C HIS A 91 -11.44 8.79 -1.28
N LYS A 92 -12.39 9.67 -1.62
CA LYS A 92 -12.18 11.13 -1.75
C LYS A 92 -10.99 11.52 -2.65
N GLY A 93 -10.81 10.84 -3.78
CA GLY A 93 -9.74 11.15 -4.76
C GLY A 93 -8.38 10.52 -4.43
N TYR A 94 -8.33 9.62 -3.45
CA TYR A 94 -7.13 8.86 -3.10
C TYR A 94 -7.37 7.37 -3.31
N SER A 95 -6.31 6.67 -3.75
CA SER A 95 -6.26 5.21 -3.83
C SER A 95 -5.52 4.66 -2.62
N PHE A 96 -6.00 3.54 -2.09
CA PHE A 96 -5.45 2.88 -0.92
C PHE A 96 -5.22 1.40 -1.21
N ALA A 97 -4.04 0.91 -0.86
CA ALA A 97 -3.70 -0.51 -0.82
C ALA A 97 -3.33 -0.89 0.62
N PHE A 98 -4.04 -1.85 1.19
CA PHE A 98 -3.88 -2.32 2.56
C PHE A 98 -3.36 -3.76 2.54
N SER A 99 -2.34 -4.07 3.33
CA SER A 99 -1.87 -5.44 3.54
C SER A 99 -1.72 -5.74 5.02
N PRO A 100 -2.23 -6.87 5.53
CA PRO A 100 -1.81 -7.38 6.83
C PRO A 100 -0.32 -7.74 6.80
N VAL A 101 0.29 -7.74 7.98
CA VAL A 101 1.64 -8.25 8.20
C VAL A 101 1.54 -9.63 8.83
N LEU A 102 2.32 -10.57 8.32
CA LEU A 102 2.61 -11.82 9.03
C LEU A 102 3.71 -11.51 10.04
N VAL A 103 3.31 -11.33 11.29
CA VAL A 103 4.17 -10.87 12.37
C VAL A 103 5.01 -12.04 12.88
N CYS A 104 6.32 -11.82 13.00
CA CYS A 104 7.22 -12.78 13.62
C CYS A 104 6.90 -12.96 15.11
N LEU A 105 6.62 -14.19 15.54
CA LEU A 105 6.34 -14.54 16.93
C LEU A 105 7.57 -14.35 17.83
N HIS A 106 8.75 -14.68 17.32
CA HIS A 106 10.02 -14.63 18.03
C HIS A 106 11.03 -13.77 17.26
N PRO A 107 10.89 -12.43 17.29
CA PRO A 107 11.71 -11.55 16.46
C PRO A 107 13.18 -11.53 16.92
N GLU A 108 14.09 -11.72 15.97
CA GLU A 108 15.54 -11.61 16.20
C GLU A 108 16.07 -10.21 15.87
N LYS A 109 15.52 -9.54 14.84
CA LYS A 109 16.01 -8.23 14.34
C LYS A 109 14.88 -7.29 13.91
N THR A 110 14.59 -6.27 14.71
CA THR A 110 13.52 -5.29 14.43
C THR A 110 13.99 -3.84 14.30
N VAL A 111 15.23 -3.54 14.72
CA VAL A 111 15.84 -2.22 14.50
C VAL A 111 16.06 -2.01 13.01
N GLY A 112 15.66 -0.83 12.49
CA GLY A 112 15.74 -0.51 11.06
C GLY A 112 14.66 -1.17 10.19
N LEU A 113 13.70 -1.88 10.79
CA LEU A 113 12.65 -2.56 10.03
C LEU A 113 11.77 -1.58 9.24
N GLY A 114 11.44 -0.42 9.84
CA GLY A 114 10.68 0.64 9.17
C GLY A 114 11.39 1.18 7.93
N ASP A 115 12.71 1.32 7.97
CA ASP A 115 13.52 1.77 6.83
C ASP A 115 13.48 0.73 5.70
N ALA A 116 13.67 -0.56 6.05
CA ALA A 116 13.60 -1.66 5.08
C ALA A 116 12.20 -1.80 4.46
N ILE A 117 11.14 -1.67 5.26
CA ILE A 117 9.73 -1.66 4.80
C ILE A 117 9.52 -0.52 3.80
N SER A 118 9.93 0.70 4.17
CA SER A 118 9.73 1.89 3.35
C SER A 118 10.54 1.83 2.05
N ALA A 119 11.80 1.39 2.11
CA ALA A 119 12.66 1.19 0.95
C ALA A 119 12.10 0.13 0.01
N THR A 120 11.65 -1.02 0.54
CA THR A 120 11.03 -2.08 -0.24
C THR A 120 9.74 -1.60 -0.90
N GLY A 121 8.85 -0.95 -0.15
CA GLY A 121 7.63 -0.40 -0.72
C GLY A 121 7.90 0.64 -1.81
N LEU A 122 8.94 1.45 -1.70
CA LEU A 122 9.33 2.39 -2.75
C LEU A 122 9.92 1.68 -3.98
N LEU A 123 10.77 0.67 -3.78
CA LEU A 123 11.37 -0.13 -4.85
C LEU A 123 10.31 -0.79 -5.75
N TYR A 124 9.21 -1.24 -5.15
CA TYR A 124 8.08 -1.84 -5.87
C TYR A 124 7.02 -0.81 -6.30
N SER A 125 7.21 0.49 -6.02
CA SER A 125 6.29 1.52 -6.50
C SER A 125 6.75 2.09 -7.84
N GLU A 126 5.80 2.44 -8.70
CA GLU A 126 6.09 3.16 -9.94
C GLU A 126 5.47 4.55 -9.88
N PHE A 127 6.28 5.59 -10.11
CA PHE A 127 5.81 6.97 -10.17
C PHE A 127 5.46 7.35 -11.60
N ARG A 128 4.22 7.78 -11.84
CA ARG A 128 3.80 8.26 -13.15
C ARG A 128 4.14 9.74 -13.31
N SER A 129 5.23 10.06 -13.99
CA SER A 129 5.62 11.42 -14.38
C SER A 129 5.09 11.76 -15.80
N ASP A 130 3.81 12.15 -15.92
CA ASP A 130 3.09 12.64 -17.13
C ASP A 130 3.74 12.61 -18.55
N ASN A 131 3.05 12.02 -19.55
CA ASN A 131 2.75 12.57 -20.89
C ASN A 131 2.13 11.50 -21.85
N THR A 132 0.90 11.04 -21.61
CA THR A 132 0.13 10.35 -22.66
C THR A 132 -1.19 11.07 -22.88
N GLU A 133 -1.41 11.41 -24.15
CA GLU A 133 -2.53 12.15 -24.69
C GLU A 133 -3.89 11.70 -24.13
N TYR A 134 -4.54 12.57 -23.37
CA TYR A 134 -5.99 12.74 -23.48
C TYR A 134 -6.26 13.90 -24.47
N ALA A 135 -5.68 13.78 -25.66
CA ALA A 135 -6.20 14.45 -26.85
C ALA A 135 -6.89 13.35 -27.66
N GLN A 136 -8.17 13.58 -27.98
CA GLN A 136 -9.05 12.72 -28.80
C GLN A 136 -9.80 11.57 -28.10
N SER A 137 -10.81 11.93 -27.31
CA SER A 137 -12.11 11.24 -27.41
C SER A 137 -13.28 12.23 -27.30
N GLY A 138 -13.08 13.43 -27.86
CA GLY A 138 -14.09 14.48 -27.96
C GLY A 138 -13.91 15.19 -29.28
N ASP A 139 -14.36 14.56 -30.37
CA ASP A 139 -14.94 15.13 -31.59
C ASP A 139 -14.79 14.14 -32.76
N LEU A 140 -15.79 13.29 -32.92
CA LEU A 140 -16.15 12.73 -34.23
C LEU A 140 -17.60 13.12 -34.47
N SER A 141 -17.80 14.39 -34.85
CA SER A 141 -19.01 14.84 -35.53
C SER A 141 -18.79 14.83 -37.04
N LYS A 142 -19.04 13.68 -37.67
CA LYS A 142 -19.60 13.54 -39.03
C LYS A 142 -20.41 12.26 -39.11
#